data_AF-J5PS07-F1
#
_entry.id   AF-J5PS07-F1
#
_cell.length_a   1.000
_cell.length_b   1.000
_cell.length_c   1.000
_cell.angle_alpha   90.00
_cell.angle_beta   90.00
_cell.angle_gamma   90.00
#
_symmetry.space_group_name_H-M   'P 1'
#
loop_
_entity.id
_entity.type
_entity.pdbx_description
1 polymer ?
#
loop_
_entity_poly.entity_id
_entity_poly.type
_entity_poly.pdbx_seq_one_letter_code
_entity_poly.pdbx_strand_id
1 'polypeptide(L)'
;MDLDLSSTLRGYESDKDTLSQSKVATSSQKEQDSQLNQTKIAYEERLLNDLEDMDDPLDLFLEYMIWISTSYVEVNSTSGQEVLRNTMERCLVYIQDLETYRNDPRF
;
A
#
# COMPACT_ATOMS: atom_id res chain seq x y z
N MET A 1 -11.11 -68.17 -10.06
CA MET A 1 -11.75 -67.57 -8.89
C MET A 1 -10.97 -68.05 -7.70
N ASP A 2 -9.85 -67.38 -7.38
CA ASP A 2 -9.15 -67.51 -6.10
C ASP A 2 -8.30 -66.24 -5.93
N LEU A 3 -8.66 -65.47 -4.90
CA LEU A 3 -8.03 -64.23 -4.46
C LEU A 3 -6.86 -64.59 -3.53
N ASP A 4 -5.65 -64.15 -3.85
CA ASP A 4 -4.57 -64.06 -2.87
C ASP A 4 -4.04 -62.62 -2.83
N LEU A 5 -4.58 -61.86 -1.88
CA LEU A 5 -4.10 -60.55 -1.47
C LEU A 5 -3.23 -60.75 -0.22
N SER A 6 -1.92 -60.92 -0.41
CA SER A 6 -0.91 -60.60 0.62
C SER A 6 0.50 -60.54 0.05
N SER A 7 1.07 -59.34 0.02
CA SER A 7 2.49 -59.16 0.32
C SER A 7 2.78 -57.72 0.71
N THR A 8 2.83 -57.53 2.03
CA THR A 8 3.63 -56.57 2.81
C THR A 8 4.83 -55.96 2.06
N LEU A 9 4.88 -54.63 2.00
CA LEU A 9 6.16 -53.94 2.20
C LEU A 9 6.01 -52.52 2.74
N ARG A 10 6.67 -52.32 3.89
CA ARG A 10 7.36 -51.12 4.36
C ARG A 10 6.56 -49.84 4.57
N GLY A 11 6.38 -49.55 5.86
CA GLY A 11 6.19 -48.19 6.34
C GLY A 11 7.34 -47.26 5.96
N TYR A 12 6.96 -45.99 5.85
CA TYR A 12 7.71 -44.86 6.38
C TYR A 12 6.67 -43.88 6.90
N GLU A 13 6.51 -43.85 8.22
CA GLU A 13 6.10 -42.65 8.91
C GLU A 13 7.17 -41.57 8.62
N SER A 14 6.73 -40.41 8.16
CA SER A 14 7.56 -39.21 8.17
C SER A 14 6.67 -38.06 8.59
N ASP A 15 6.56 -37.94 9.91
CA ASP A 15 6.45 -36.66 10.58
C ASP A 15 7.57 -35.75 10.05
N LYS A 16 7.17 -34.77 9.27
CA LYS A 16 7.96 -33.55 9.05
C LYS A 16 7.02 -32.39 9.30
N ASP A 17 6.92 -32.09 10.60
CA ASP A 17 6.90 -30.75 11.16
C ASP A 17 6.66 -29.63 10.15
N THR A 18 5.44 -29.11 10.16
CA THR A 18 5.15 -27.71 10.39
C THR A 18 6.38 -26.78 10.34
N LEU A 19 6.90 -26.49 9.14
CA LEU A 19 7.84 -25.38 8.97
C LEU A 19 7.05 -24.07 8.90
N SER A 20 6.55 -23.69 10.08
CA SER A 20 6.22 -22.30 10.39
C SER A 20 7.54 -21.53 10.51
N GLN A 21 7.96 -20.87 9.43
CA GLN A 21 9.02 -19.85 9.46
C GLN A 21 8.79 -18.96 8.23
N SER A 22 8.39 -17.70 8.32
CA SER A 22 8.58 -16.70 9.37
C SER A 22 7.44 -15.68 9.34
N LYS A 23 6.59 -15.67 10.35
CA LYS A 23 5.72 -14.54 10.69
C LYS A 23 6.06 -14.07 12.10
N VAL A 24 7.29 -13.62 12.26
CA VAL A 24 7.62 -12.67 13.33
C VAL A 24 7.80 -11.33 12.63
N ALA A 25 6.69 -10.77 12.16
CA ALA A 25 6.63 -9.33 11.94
C ALA A 25 6.66 -8.71 13.34
N THR A 26 7.87 -8.35 13.75
CA THR A 26 8.26 -7.66 14.97
C THR A 26 7.30 -6.50 15.26
N SER A 27 6.88 -6.28 16.52
CA SER A 27 5.88 -5.25 16.87
C SER A 27 6.21 -3.87 16.31
N SER A 28 7.50 -3.57 16.15
CA SER A 28 8.03 -2.35 15.54
C SER A 28 7.57 -2.11 14.08
N GLN A 29 7.39 -3.15 13.26
CA GLN A 29 6.86 -2.98 11.89
C GLN A 29 5.38 -2.60 11.90
N LYS A 30 4.57 -3.22 12.78
CA LYS A 30 3.16 -2.85 12.93
C LYS A 30 2.98 -1.43 13.44
N GLU A 31 3.84 -1.00 14.36
CA GLU A 31 3.85 0.37 14.87
C GLU A 31 4.22 1.37 13.76
N GLN A 32 5.22 1.05 12.93
CA GLN A 32 5.58 1.86 11.76
C GLN A 32 4.43 1.94 10.75
N ASP A 33 3.82 0.82 10.38
CA ASP A 33 2.68 0.78 9.45
C ASP A 33 1.49 1.60 10.00
N SER A 34 1.23 1.54 11.31
CA SER A 34 0.18 2.35 11.96
C SER A 34 0.49 3.84 11.88
N GLN A 35 1.74 4.26 12.08
CA GLN A 35 2.12 5.66 12.04
C GLN A 35 2.05 6.21 10.61
N LEU A 36 2.47 5.41 9.63
CA LEU A 36 2.31 5.74 8.22
C LEU A 36 0.84 5.87 7.84
N ASN A 37 -0.02 4.97 8.30
CA ASN A 37 -1.45 5.04 8.05
C ASN A 37 -2.10 6.28 8.71
N GLN A 38 -1.69 6.65 9.93
CA GLN A 38 -2.16 7.90 10.56
C GLN A 38 -1.77 9.13 9.75
N THR A 39 -0.52 9.17 9.26
CA THR A 39 -0.04 10.28 8.43
C THR A 39 -0.79 10.34 7.11
N LYS A 40 -1.08 9.18 6.49
CA LYS A 40 -1.94 9.09 5.30
C LYS A 40 -3.32 9.71 5.56
N ILE A 41 -3.97 9.31 6.65
CA ILE A 41 -5.30 9.82 7.02
C ILE A 41 -5.24 11.34 7.20
N ALA A 42 -4.21 11.87 7.86
CA ALA A 42 -4.05 13.31 8.04
C ALA A 42 -3.94 14.07 6.71
N TYR A 43 -3.22 13.55 5.71
CA TYR A 43 -3.19 14.16 4.38
C TYR A 43 -4.55 14.09 3.68
N GLU A 44 -5.27 12.96 3.76
CA GLU A 44 -6.61 12.85 3.19
C GLU A 44 -7.60 13.81 3.84
N GLU A 45 -7.51 14.02 5.15
CA GLU A 45 -8.31 15.02 5.87
C GLU A 45 -7.97 16.46 5.43
N ARG A 46 -6.68 16.78 5.25
CA ARG A 46 -6.26 18.09 4.72
C ARG A 46 -6.78 18.31 3.30
N LEU A 47 -6.70 17.30 2.44
CA LEU A 47 -7.24 17.39 1.08
C LEU A 47 -8.76 17.64 1.07
N LEU A 48 -9.49 17.06 2.02
CA LEU A 48 -10.94 17.24 2.11
C LEU A 48 -11.36 18.59 2.70
N ASN A 49 -10.61 19.12 3.67
CA ASN A 49 -11.04 20.30 4.43
C ASN A 49 -10.35 21.60 4.00
N ASP A 50 -9.11 21.52 3.51
CA ASP A 50 -8.26 22.71 3.34
C ASP A 50 -8.15 23.14 1.87
N LEU A 51 -8.38 22.25 0.89
CA LEU A 51 -8.11 22.53 -0.53
C LEU A 51 -8.82 23.77 -1.08
N GLU A 52 -10.07 24.01 -0.68
CA GLU A 52 -10.89 25.13 -1.21
C GLU A 52 -10.39 26.50 -0.73
N ASP A 53 -9.82 26.56 0.46
CA ASP A 53 -9.37 27.80 1.11
C ASP A 53 -7.86 28.06 0.91
N MET A 54 -7.14 27.15 0.26
CA MET A 54 -5.70 27.27 0.03
C MET A 54 -5.38 28.17 -1.17
N ASP A 55 -4.40 29.06 -0.99
CA ASP A 55 -3.84 29.87 -2.09
C ASP A 55 -3.10 28.99 -3.12
N ASP A 56 -2.44 27.91 -2.66
CA ASP A 56 -1.74 26.94 -3.50
C ASP A 56 -2.19 25.49 -3.24
N PRO A 57 -3.34 25.06 -3.80
CA PRO A 57 -3.81 23.68 -3.64
C PRO A 57 -2.91 22.64 -4.33
N LEU A 58 -2.16 23.03 -5.36
CA LEU A 58 -1.25 22.12 -6.08
C LEU A 58 -0.10 21.68 -5.17
N ASP A 59 0.42 22.59 -4.34
CA ASP A 59 1.49 22.28 -3.40
C ASP A 59 1.10 21.18 -2.41
N LEU A 60 -0.13 21.21 -1.87
CA LEU A 60 -0.62 20.15 -0.97
C LEU A 60 -0.67 18.77 -1.65
N PHE A 61 -1.12 18.73 -2.91
CA PHE A 61 -1.11 17.50 -3.69
C PHE A 61 0.31 16.98 -3.91
N LEU A 62 1.26 17.86 -4.24
CA LEU A 62 2.66 17.49 -4.45
C LEU A 62 3.34 17.02 -3.16
N GLU A 63 3.12 17.71 -2.04
CA GLU A 63 3.58 17.30 -0.72
C GLU A 63 3.14 15.86 -0.41
N TYR A 64 1.85 15.57 -0.65
CA TYR A 64 1.30 14.25 -0.40
C TYR A 64 1.87 13.19 -1.35
N MET A 65 2.00 13.50 -2.65
CA MET A 65 2.62 12.58 -3.63
C MET A 65 4.07 12.25 -3.28
N ILE A 66 4.86 13.25 -2.91
CA ILE A 66 6.24 13.08 -2.45
C ILE A 66 6.26 12.20 -1.19
N TRP A 67 5.36 12.47 -0.24
CA TRP A 67 5.26 11.66 0.97
C TRP A 67 4.92 10.20 0.65
N ILE A 68 3.94 9.91 -0.21
CA ILE A 68 3.58 8.53 -0.61
C ILE A 68 4.78 7.84 -1.28
N SER A 69 5.47 8.54 -2.18
CA SER A 69 6.61 8.00 -2.92
C SER A 69 7.82 7.68 -2.03
N THR A 70 8.11 8.55 -1.06
CA THR A 70 9.31 8.45 -0.21
C THR A 70 9.11 7.64 1.08
N SER A 71 7.87 7.49 1.53
CA SER A 71 7.54 6.70 2.74
C SER A 71 7.45 5.19 2.49
N TYR A 72 7.57 4.73 1.24
CA TYR A 72 7.48 3.33 0.84
C TYR A 72 6.21 2.62 1.32
N VAL A 73 5.12 3.36 1.59
CA VAL A 73 3.84 2.82 2.08
C VAL A 73 3.29 1.72 1.18
N GLU A 74 3.54 1.81 -0.13
CA GLU A 74 3.03 0.88 -1.13
C GLU A 74 4.06 -0.14 -1.64
N VAL A 75 5.29 -0.17 -1.08
CA VAL A 75 6.38 -1.01 -1.60
C VAL A 75 6.04 -2.51 -1.57
N ASN A 76 5.21 -2.92 -0.60
CA ASN A 76 4.76 -4.30 -0.43
C ASN A 76 3.32 -4.53 -0.93
N SER A 77 2.74 -3.55 -1.62
CA SER A 77 1.35 -3.65 -2.11
C SER A 77 1.26 -4.59 -3.31
N THR A 78 0.39 -5.60 -3.21
CA THR A 78 0.10 -6.52 -4.33
C THR A 78 -0.61 -5.85 -5.50
N SER A 79 -1.26 -4.70 -5.29
CA SER A 79 -1.96 -3.94 -6.32
C SER A 79 -1.12 -2.80 -6.93
N GLY A 80 0.15 -2.69 -6.53
CA GLY A 80 1.05 -1.62 -6.98
C GLY A 80 0.83 -0.31 -6.24
N GLN A 81 1.07 0.82 -6.93
CA GLN A 81 1.02 2.18 -6.38
C GLN A 81 -0.36 2.82 -6.54
N GLU A 82 -1.39 2.21 -5.95
CA GLU A 82 -2.77 2.65 -6.13
C GLU A 82 -3.08 3.98 -5.43
N VAL A 83 -2.51 4.20 -4.24
CA VAL A 83 -2.67 5.44 -3.46
C VAL A 83 -2.01 6.59 -4.20
N LEU A 84 -0.78 6.41 -4.70
CA LEU A 84 -0.12 7.43 -5.51
C LEU A 84 -0.91 7.71 -6.79
N ARG A 85 -1.28 6.66 -7.54
CA ARG A 85 -2.06 6.80 -8.78
C ARG A 85 -3.36 7.55 -8.54
N ASN A 86 -4.13 7.16 -7.54
CA ASN A 86 -5.40 7.79 -7.22
C ASN A 86 -5.21 9.25 -6.77
N THR A 87 -4.13 9.56 -6.07
CA THR A 87 -3.80 10.94 -5.67
C THR A 87 -3.43 11.80 -6.88
N MET A 88 -2.65 11.27 -7.83
CA MET A 88 -2.34 11.94 -9.09
C MET A 88 -3.60 12.18 -9.94
N GLU A 89 -4.46 11.17 -10.08
CA GLU A 89 -5.74 11.31 -10.80
C GLU A 89 -6.62 12.40 -10.19
N ARG A 90 -6.76 12.42 -8.86
CA ARG A 90 -7.52 13.46 -8.14
C ARG A 90 -6.90 14.84 -8.32
N CYS A 91 -5.58 14.97 -8.25
CA CYS A 91 -4.86 16.22 -8.49
C CYS A 91 -5.16 16.77 -9.89
N LEU A 92 -5.05 15.94 -10.93
CA LEU A 92 -5.32 16.36 -12.31
C LEU A 92 -6.78 16.82 -12.47
N VAL A 93 -7.74 16.05 -11.93
CA VAL A 93 -9.16 16.40 -12.02
C VAL A 93 -9.47 17.71 -11.30
N TYR A 94 -8.85 17.97 -10.16
CA TYR A 94 -9.09 19.17 -9.37
C TYR A 94 -8.41 20.42 -9.95
N ILE A 95 -7.13 20.32 -10.33
CA ILE A 95 -6.32 21.46 -10.75
C ILE A 95 -6.52 21.84 -12.22
N GLN A 96 -6.94 20.92 -13.10
CA GLN A 96 -7.11 21.22 -14.54
C GLN A 96 -8.06 22.37 -14.84
N ASP A 97 -9.04 22.62 -13.96
CA ASP A 97 -10.05 23.66 -14.12
C ASP A 97 -9.56 25.03 -13.62
N LEU A 98 -8.43 25.07 -12.89
CA LEU A 98 -7.81 26.29 -12.38
C LEU A 98 -6.83 26.86 -13.41
N GLU A 99 -7.26 27.86 -14.17
CA GLU A 99 -6.45 28.47 -15.24
C GLU A 99 -5.10 29.02 -14.76
N THR A 100 -4.99 29.38 -13.48
CA THR A 100 -3.75 29.85 -12.84
C THR A 100 -2.61 28.84 -12.92
N TYR A 101 -2.91 27.54 -12.99
CA TYR A 101 -1.92 26.46 -13.05
C TYR A 101 -1.59 25.99 -14.47
N ARG A 102 -2.25 26.52 -15.52
CA ARG A 102 -2.06 26.07 -16.92
C ARG A 102 -0.61 26.08 -17.40
N ASN A 103 0.20 27.01 -16.92
CA ASN A 103 1.62 27.13 -17.28
C ASN A 103 2.55 26.96 -16.07
N ASP A 104 2.02 26.46 -14.94
CA ASP A 104 2.85 26.14 -13.79
C ASP A 104 3.70 24.91 -14.14
N PRO A 105 5.03 24.97 -14.12
CA PRO A 105 5.89 23.83 -14.45
C PRO A 105 5.75 22.65 -13.47
N ARG A 106 5.12 22.87 -12.30
CA ARG A 106 4.82 21.83 -11.33
C ARG A 106 3.58 21.01 -11.71
N PHE A 107 2.66 21.60 -12.48
CA PHE A 107 1.43 20.97 -12.96
C PHE A 107 1.67 20.23 -14.29
#